data_AF-A0A974HF97-F1
#
_entry.id   AF-A0A974HF97-F1
#
_cell.length_a   1.000
_cell.length_b   1.000
_cell.length_c   1.000
_cell.angle_alpha   90.00
_cell.angle_beta   90.00
_cell.angle_gamma   90.00
#
_symmetry.space_group_name_H-M   'P 1'
#
loop_
_entity.id
_entity.type
_entity.pdbx_description
1 polymer ?
#
loop_
_entity_poly.entity_id
_entity_poly.type
_entity_poly.pdbx_seq_one_letter_code
_entity_poly.pdbx_strand_id
1 'polypeptide(L)'
;MAATIIEEQLHKCGYKRDLDVSELYLGRTGLKEVTDLSRFRMLKFLWLNHNKITRITCLANNWRLSELYLNNNEICDITGCLKHLTSLHTLLLNNNRLANLQATATELKGMTNLQVLSLINNPLAQESSYRSYIIHCIPSVQRLDRQKVVQKERDNAFKIFNPERTAVIQSLGFGRRTDSVLAMKSASKSSLRKSAQSSGNQGSVYSKPPDALEALLLRTNQRSVVQFSLVDWTKIPSAKQTNKSRTEEQSLDKPQLLTVEFQ
;
A
#
# COMPACT_ATOMS: atom_id res chain seq x y z
N MET A 1 35.08 -17.69 -7.58
CA MET A 1 35.15 -16.42 -8.34
C MET A 1 34.40 -15.30 -7.63
N ALA A 2 33.10 -15.39 -7.34
CA ALA A 2 32.40 -14.32 -6.63
C ALA A 2 32.97 -14.02 -5.23
N ALA A 3 33.20 -15.05 -4.42
CA ALA A 3 33.79 -14.89 -3.08
C ALA A 3 35.20 -14.26 -3.11
N THR A 4 36.07 -14.68 -4.03
CA THR A 4 37.43 -14.14 -4.15
C THR A 4 37.43 -12.66 -4.52
N ILE A 5 36.47 -12.22 -5.35
CA ILE A 5 36.32 -10.81 -5.73
C ILE A 5 35.82 -9.99 -4.53
N ILE A 6 34.91 -10.54 -3.72
CA ILE A 6 34.46 -9.88 -2.48
C ILE A 6 35.65 -9.69 -1.54
N GLU A 7 36.43 -10.74 -1.26
CA GLU A 7 37.59 -10.66 -0.38
C GLU A 7 38.64 -9.65 -0.91
N GLU A 8 38.89 -9.63 -2.23
CA GLU A 8 39.78 -8.65 -2.86
C GLU A 8 39.28 -7.20 -2.67
N GLN A 9 37.97 -6.97 -2.81
CA GLN A 9 37.36 -5.67 -2.55
C GLN A 9 37.42 -5.29 -1.07
N LEU A 10 37.17 -6.22 -0.15
CA LEU A 10 37.29 -5.97 1.28
C LEU A 10 38.72 -5.58 1.66
N HIS A 11 39.71 -6.27 1.08
CA HIS A 11 41.12 -5.95 1.28
C HIS A 11 41.46 -4.55 0.74
N LYS A 12 40.97 -4.21 -0.46
CA LYS A 12 41.15 -2.89 -1.07
C LYS A 12 40.51 -1.77 -0.24
N CYS A 13 39.35 -2.02 0.35
CA CYS A 13 38.65 -1.07 1.22
C CYS A 13 39.20 -1.06 2.66
N GLY A 14 40.14 -1.93 3.00
CA GLY A 14 40.79 -1.97 4.32
C GLY A 14 39.88 -2.44 5.47
N TYR A 15 38.78 -3.14 5.17
CA TYR A 15 37.88 -3.64 6.20
C TYR A 15 38.53 -4.79 6.98
N LYS A 16 38.60 -4.65 8.30
CA LYS A 16 39.15 -5.67 9.21
C LYS A 16 38.10 -6.65 9.72
N ARG A 17 36.82 -6.27 9.69
CA ARG A 17 35.69 -7.08 10.17
C ARG A 17 34.51 -6.93 9.21
N ASP A 18 33.85 -8.03 8.92
CA ASP A 18 32.66 -8.05 8.05
C ASP A 18 31.50 -7.22 8.59
N LEU A 19 31.44 -7.02 9.91
CA LEU A 19 30.39 -6.21 10.56
C LEU A 19 30.52 -4.70 10.28
N ASP A 20 31.71 -4.22 9.90
CA ASP A 20 31.96 -2.80 9.67
C ASP A 20 31.73 -2.39 8.20
N VAL A 21 31.51 -3.38 7.33
CA VAL A 21 31.30 -3.16 5.89
C VAL A 21 29.94 -2.51 5.68
N SER A 22 29.97 -1.22 5.35
CA SER A 22 28.79 -0.43 5.02
C SER A 22 28.60 -0.25 3.52
N GLU A 23 29.68 -0.39 2.76
CA GLU A 23 29.76 -0.11 1.32
C GLU A 23 30.45 -1.27 0.61
N LEU A 24 29.81 -1.83 -0.41
CA LEU A 24 30.35 -2.94 -1.18
C LEU A 24 30.24 -2.66 -2.68
N TYR A 25 31.40 -2.52 -3.33
CA TYR A 25 31.51 -2.28 -4.77
C TYR A 25 31.87 -3.58 -5.51
N LEU A 26 30.93 -4.09 -6.29
CA LEU A 26 31.08 -5.32 -7.09
C LEU A 26 30.71 -5.08 -8.56
N GLY A 27 30.79 -3.85 -9.04
CA GLY A 27 30.45 -3.50 -10.42
C GLY A 27 31.50 -3.98 -11.44
N ARG A 28 31.07 -4.33 -12.66
CA ARG A 28 31.93 -4.73 -13.80
C ARG A 28 32.80 -5.97 -13.56
N THR A 29 32.32 -6.91 -12.75
CA THR A 29 33.07 -8.12 -12.39
C THR A 29 32.60 -9.36 -13.16
N GLY A 30 31.55 -9.22 -13.98
CA GLY A 30 31.01 -10.31 -14.80
C GLY A 30 30.29 -11.39 -14.00
N LEU A 31 29.82 -11.06 -12.78
CA LEU A 31 29.14 -11.99 -11.89
C LEU A 31 27.82 -12.47 -12.50
N LYS A 32 27.63 -13.79 -12.56
CA LYS A 32 26.35 -14.42 -12.91
C LYS A 32 25.44 -14.59 -11.70
N GLU A 33 26.05 -14.83 -10.55
CA GLU A 33 25.40 -14.97 -9.26
C GLU A 33 26.27 -14.26 -8.22
N VAL A 34 25.63 -13.67 -7.23
CA VAL A 34 26.31 -13.07 -6.09
C VAL A 34 26.34 -14.14 -5.00
N THR A 35 27.48 -14.30 -4.33
CA THR A 35 27.56 -15.19 -3.16
C THR A 35 26.87 -14.55 -1.97
N ASP A 36 26.38 -15.38 -1.05
CA ASP A 36 25.61 -14.96 0.12
C ASP A 36 26.24 -13.76 0.87
N LEU A 37 25.54 -12.61 0.85
CA LEU A 37 25.96 -11.37 1.51
C LEU A 37 25.41 -11.28 2.94
N SER A 38 24.86 -12.37 3.47
CA SER A 38 24.29 -12.45 4.81
C SER A 38 25.27 -12.10 5.93
N ARG A 39 26.58 -12.21 5.70
CA ARG A 39 27.63 -11.81 6.65
C ARG A 39 27.69 -10.29 6.89
N PHE A 40 27.28 -9.48 5.91
CA PHE A 40 27.40 -8.01 5.96
C PHE A 40 26.13 -7.37 6.54
N ARG A 41 25.94 -7.49 7.86
CA ARG A 41 24.72 -7.02 8.54
C ARG A 41 24.55 -5.49 8.57
N MET A 42 25.63 -4.74 8.35
CA MET A 42 25.63 -3.27 8.36
C MET A 42 25.68 -2.64 6.96
N LEU A 43 25.51 -3.45 5.91
CA LEU A 43 25.58 -2.98 4.53
C LEU A 43 24.46 -1.97 4.24
N LYS A 44 24.86 -0.79 3.77
CA LYS A 44 23.96 0.31 3.38
C LYS A 44 23.96 0.53 1.88
N PHE A 45 25.12 0.42 1.23
CA PHE A 45 25.28 0.68 -0.20
C PHE A 45 25.85 -0.55 -0.91
N LEU A 46 25.15 -1.00 -1.95
CA LEU A 46 25.57 -2.15 -2.75
C LEU A 46 25.57 -1.81 -4.24
N TRP A 47 26.76 -1.87 -4.85
CA TRP A 47 26.94 -1.68 -6.28
C TRP A 47 27.18 -3.00 -6.99
N LEU A 48 26.23 -3.40 -7.83
CA LEU A 48 26.26 -4.61 -8.64
C LEU A 48 26.03 -4.30 -10.13
N ASN A 49 26.36 -3.07 -10.54
CA ASN A 49 26.17 -2.58 -11.89
C ASN A 49 27.10 -3.25 -12.92
N HIS A 50 26.61 -3.46 -14.15
CA HIS A 50 27.36 -4.07 -15.25
C HIS A 50 27.88 -5.48 -14.93
N ASN A 51 26.99 -6.33 -14.45
CA ASN A 51 27.26 -7.76 -14.28
C ASN A 51 26.32 -8.57 -15.18
N LYS A 52 26.29 -9.90 -15.00
CA LYS A 52 25.41 -10.81 -15.73
C LYS A 52 24.46 -11.52 -14.77
N ILE A 53 24.01 -10.79 -13.73
CA ILE A 53 23.22 -11.37 -12.65
C ILE A 53 21.83 -11.71 -13.19
N THR A 54 21.42 -12.97 -13.02
CA THR A 54 20.10 -13.45 -13.46
C THR A 54 19.09 -13.51 -12.33
N ARG A 55 19.54 -13.81 -11.10
CA ARG A 55 18.71 -13.93 -9.89
C ARG A 55 19.39 -13.28 -8.69
N ILE A 56 18.57 -12.71 -7.80
CA ILE A 56 19.03 -12.07 -6.57
C ILE A 56 18.70 -12.99 -5.38
N THR A 57 19.62 -13.86 -4.97
CA THR A 57 19.40 -14.78 -3.83
C THR A 57 20.10 -14.34 -2.54
N CYS A 58 20.88 -13.27 -2.61
CA CYS A 58 22.04 -13.07 -1.72
C CYS A 58 21.76 -12.08 -0.60
N LEU A 59 20.55 -11.51 -0.56
CA LEU A 59 20.22 -10.35 0.27
C LEU A 59 19.45 -10.68 1.54
N ALA A 60 19.25 -11.95 1.87
CA ALA A 60 18.30 -12.41 2.89
C ALA A 60 18.40 -11.70 4.26
N ASN A 61 19.59 -11.23 4.65
CA ASN A 61 19.84 -10.60 5.95
C ASN A 61 20.24 -9.11 5.89
N ASN A 62 20.17 -8.44 4.73
CA ASN A 62 20.63 -7.05 4.55
C ASN A 62 19.51 -6.01 4.73
N TRP A 63 18.76 -6.06 5.84
CA TRP A 63 17.63 -5.16 6.14
C TRP A 63 17.99 -3.67 6.27
N ARG A 64 19.28 -3.35 6.45
CA ARG A 64 19.81 -1.96 6.52
C ARG A 64 20.16 -1.36 5.16
N LEU A 65 20.00 -2.10 4.08
CA LEU A 65 20.35 -1.63 2.74
C LEU A 65 19.52 -0.40 2.40
N SER A 66 20.20 0.70 2.08
CA SER A 66 19.61 1.99 1.74
C SER A 66 19.62 2.20 0.23
N GLU A 67 20.68 1.77 -0.45
CA GLU A 67 20.82 1.92 -1.90
C GLU A 67 21.29 0.63 -2.57
N LEU A 68 20.59 0.26 -3.65
CA LEU A 68 20.87 -0.93 -4.44
C LEU A 68 20.97 -0.58 -5.93
N TYR A 69 22.16 -0.79 -6.48
CA TYR A 69 22.47 -0.52 -7.88
C TYR A 69 22.63 -1.82 -8.65
N LEU A 70 21.64 -2.16 -9.48
CA LEU A 70 21.59 -3.38 -10.29
C LEU A 70 21.47 -3.08 -11.79
N ASN A 71 21.91 -1.90 -12.22
CA ASN A 71 21.88 -1.48 -13.63
C ASN A 71 22.73 -2.39 -14.52
N ASN A 72 22.28 -2.63 -15.76
CA ASN A 72 22.99 -3.45 -16.75
C ASN A 72 23.27 -4.86 -16.22
N ASN A 73 22.21 -5.60 -15.94
CA ASN A 73 22.24 -7.01 -15.56
C ASN A 73 21.23 -7.79 -16.41
N GLU A 74 21.07 -9.08 -16.15
CA GLU A 74 20.16 -9.96 -16.89
C GLU A 74 19.05 -10.48 -15.99
N ILE A 75 18.58 -9.65 -15.04
CA ILE A 75 17.60 -10.05 -14.03
C ILE A 75 16.25 -10.24 -14.72
N CYS A 76 15.73 -11.45 -14.67
CA CYS A 76 14.43 -11.79 -15.24
C CYS A 76 13.30 -11.69 -14.22
N ASP A 77 13.60 -11.92 -12.94
CA ASP A 77 12.62 -11.96 -11.86
C ASP A 77 13.22 -11.48 -10.54
N ILE A 78 12.40 -10.78 -9.75
CA ILE A 78 12.71 -10.27 -8.41
C ILE A 78 11.78 -10.83 -7.33
N THR A 79 10.91 -11.78 -7.68
CA THR A 79 9.94 -12.37 -6.73
C THR A 79 10.60 -13.08 -5.55
N GLY A 80 10.16 -12.72 -4.33
CA GLY A 80 10.66 -13.24 -3.06
C GLY A 80 12.00 -12.67 -2.59
N CYS A 81 12.67 -11.84 -3.40
CA CYS A 81 14.06 -11.48 -3.17
C CYS A 81 14.27 -10.15 -2.44
N LEU A 82 13.29 -9.23 -2.48
CA LEU A 82 13.48 -7.84 -2.04
C LEU A 82 12.48 -7.39 -0.96
N LYS A 83 11.46 -8.20 -0.64
CA LYS A 83 10.39 -7.85 0.31
C LYS A 83 10.87 -7.42 1.70
N HIS A 84 11.97 -7.98 2.17
CA HIS A 84 12.53 -7.71 3.51
C HIS A 84 13.37 -6.43 3.58
N LEU A 85 13.67 -5.78 2.45
CA LEU A 85 14.48 -4.56 2.39
C LEU A 85 13.63 -3.31 2.71
N THR A 86 13.15 -3.22 3.95
CA THR A 86 12.27 -2.13 4.39
C THR A 86 12.95 -0.76 4.44
N SER A 87 14.29 -0.72 4.55
CA SER A 87 15.09 0.51 4.63
C SER A 87 15.56 1.03 3.27
N LEU A 88 15.14 0.42 2.16
CA LEU A 88 15.64 0.77 0.84
C LEU A 88 15.02 2.09 0.35
N HIS A 89 15.88 3.04 -0.01
CA HIS A 89 15.50 4.36 -0.51
C HIS A 89 15.68 4.46 -2.03
N THR A 90 16.75 3.85 -2.56
CA THR A 90 17.11 3.92 -3.98
C THR A 90 17.29 2.53 -4.55
N LEU A 91 16.53 2.21 -5.61
CA LEU A 91 16.64 0.97 -6.37
C LEU A 91 16.76 1.27 -7.87
N LEU A 92 17.92 0.95 -8.45
CA LEU A 92 18.16 1.12 -9.88
C LEU A 92 18.29 -0.23 -10.57
N LEU A 93 17.34 -0.54 -11.46
CA LEU A 93 17.21 -1.80 -12.19
C LEU A 93 17.19 -1.56 -13.71
N ASN A 94 17.86 -0.52 -14.20
CA ASN A 94 17.87 -0.19 -15.62
C ASN A 94 18.57 -1.26 -16.45
N ASN A 95 18.14 -1.44 -17.71
CA ASN A 95 18.70 -2.43 -18.63
C ASN A 95 18.76 -3.82 -17.99
N ASN A 96 17.59 -4.35 -17.63
CA ASN A 96 17.40 -5.72 -17.15
C ASN A 96 16.34 -6.42 -18.03
N ARG A 97 16.00 -7.66 -17.70
CA ARG A 97 15.07 -8.50 -18.49
C ARG A 97 13.75 -8.74 -17.76
N LEU A 98 13.33 -7.79 -16.90
CA LEU A 98 12.09 -7.91 -16.15
C LEU A 98 10.88 -7.79 -17.07
N ALA A 99 10.10 -8.87 -17.20
CA ALA A 99 8.94 -8.92 -18.09
C ALA A 99 7.60 -8.77 -17.35
N ASN A 100 7.50 -9.25 -16.11
CA ASN A 100 6.23 -9.31 -15.39
C ASN A 100 6.05 -8.09 -14.48
N LEU A 101 5.17 -7.17 -14.90
CA LEU A 101 4.85 -5.95 -14.17
C LEU A 101 4.17 -6.23 -12.82
N GLN A 102 3.19 -7.13 -12.80
CA GLN A 102 2.42 -7.44 -11.59
C GLN A 102 3.31 -8.08 -10.52
N ALA A 103 4.12 -9.06 -10.92
CA ALA A 103 5.08 -9.70 -10.04
C ALA A 103 6.07 -8.68 -9.44
N THR A 104 6.63 -7.83 -10.30
CA THR A 104 7.55 -6.76 -9.86
C THR A 104 6.87 -5.82 -8.87
N ALA A 105 5.66 -5.33 -9.16
CA ALA A 105 4.97 -4.39 -8.28
C ALA A 105 4.56 -5.00 -6.92
N THR A 106 4.14 -6.27 -6.90
CA THR A 106 3.76 -6.94 -5.65
C THR A 106 4.95 -7.13 -4.71
N GLU A 107 6.15 -7.36 -5.24
CA GLU A 107 7.38 -7.39 -4.46
C GLU A 107 7.74 -6.02 -3.90
N LEU A 108 7.69 -5.00 -4.75
CA LEU A 108 8.11 -3.66 -4.37
C LEU A 108 7.09 -2.96 -3.43
N LYS A 109 5.83 -3.40 -3.41
CA LYS A 109 4.76 -2.85 -2.55
C LYS A 109 5.09 -2.92 -1.05
N GLY A 110 5.91 -3.87 -0.63
CA GLY A 110 6.35 -4.01 0.77
C GLY A 110 7.33 -2.93 1.22
N MET A 111 7.96 -2.21 0.29
CA MET A 111 8.99 -1.20 0.61
C MET A 111 8.37 0.18 0.80
N THR A 112 8.16 0.54 2.06
CA THR A 112 7.54 1.82 2.44
C THR A 112 8.44 3.03 2.24
N ASN A 113 9.77 2.84 2.30
CA ASN A 113 10.75 3.93 2.24
C ASN A 113 11.34 4.17 0.84
N LEU A 114 10.90 3.43 -0.18
CA LEU A 114 11.46 3.54 -1.53
C LEU A 114 11.09 4.88 -2.17
N GLN A 115 12.08 5.74 -2.41
CA GLN A 115 11.89 7.07 -2.99
C GLN A 115 12.28 7.15 -4.46
N VAL A 116 13.33 6.43 -4.86
CA VAL A 116 13.88 6.45 -6.22
C VAL A 116 13.84 5.05 -6.80
N LEU A 117 13.08 4.89 -7.89
CA LEU A 117 12.98 3.64 -8.64
C LEU A 117 13.28 3.90 -10.11
N SER A 118 14.07 3.04 -10.73
CA SER A 118 14.39 3.12 -12.15
C SER A 118 14.33 1.74 -12.77
N LEU A 119 13.41 1.53 -13.72
CA LEU A 119 13.18 0.27 -14.44
C LEU A 119 13.28 0.49 -15.96
N ILE A 120 13.92 1.58 -16.40
CA ILE A 120 14.13 1.93 -17.81
C ILE A 120 14.77 0.76 -18.55
N ASN A 121 14.36 0.55 -19.80
CA ASN A 121 14.87 -0.51 -20.69
C ASN A 121 14.71 -1.91 -20.09
N ASN A 122 13.55 -2.16 -19.48
CA ASN A 122 13.05 -3.51 -19.21
C ASN A 122 11.87 -3.81 -20.13
N PRO A 123 11.62 -5.08 -20.50
CA PRO A 123 10.43 -5.47 -21.25
C PRO A 123 9.11 -4.97 -20.63
N LEU A 124 9.01 -4.93 -19.30
CA LEU A 124 7.83 -4.41 -18.60
C LEU A 124 7.55 -2.92 -18.85
N ALA A 125 8.55 -2.14 -19.25
CA ALA A 125 8.39 -0.71 -19.50
C ALA A 125 7.73 -0.41 -20.86
N GLN A 126 7.55 -1.43 -21.71
CA GLN A 126 6.83 -1.31 -22.98
C GLN A 126 5.31 -1.22 -22.80
N GLU A 127 4.79 -1.61 -21.63
CA GLU A 127 3.36 -1.53 -21.35
C GLU A 127 2.93 -0.07 -21.13
N SER A 128 1.87 0.39 -21.80
CA SER A 128 1.37 1.77 -21.68
C SER A 128 0.91 2.11 -20.25
N SER A 129 0.39 1.12 -19.52
CA SER A 129 -0.08 1.26 -18.13
C SER A 129 1.03 1.18 -17.10
N TYR A 130 2.26 0.83 -17.48
CA TYR A 130 3.41 0.59 -16.61
C TYR A 130 3.58 1.69 -15.55
N ARG A 131 3.70 2.94 -16.01
CA ARG A 131 4.00 4.09 -15.14
C ARG A 131 2.90 4.32 -14.12
N SER A 132 1.65 4.37 -14.57
CA SER A 132 0.48 4.59 -13.71
C SER A 132 0.31 3.44 -12.71
N TYR A 133 0.54 2.20 -13.13
CA TYR A 133 0.40 1.03 -12.28
C TYR A 133 1.46 1.00 -11.17
N ILE A 134 2.72 1.29 -11.47
CA ILE A 134 3.79 1.41 -10.47
C ILE A 134 3.49 2.53 -9.47
N ILE A 135 3.08 3.71 -9.95
CA ILE A 135 2.71 4.85 -9.10
C ILE A 135 1.56 4.49 -8.14
N HIS A 136 0.59 3.71 -8.62
CA HIS A 136 -0.53 3.24 -7.81
C HIS A 136 -0.09 2.22 -6.75
N CYS A 137 0.68 1.22 -7.15
CA CYS A 137 1.11 0.14 -6.26
C CYS A 137 2.10 0.62 -5.19
N ILE A 138 2.94 1.60 -5.52
CA ILE A 138 4.04 2.08 -4.68
C ILE A 138 3.95 3.61 -4.53
N PRO A 139 3.08 4.11 -3.63
CA PRO A 139 2.88 5.54 -3.47
C PRO A 139 4.11 6.25 -2.88
N SER A 140 5.04 5.53 -2.23
CA SER A 140 6.27 6.08 -1.64
C SER A 140 7.26 6.63 -2.67
N VAL A 141 7.24 6.12 -3.91
CA VAL A 141 8.19 6.51 -4.96
C VAL A 141 7.98 7.96 -5.36
N GLN A 142 9.01 8.79 -5.20
CA GLN A 142 9.01 10.21 -5.59
C GLN A 142 9.59 10.43 -6.99
N ARG A 143 10.52 9.58 -7.41
CA ARG A 143 11.16 9.62 -8.72
C ARG A 143 11.10 8.23 -9.36
N LEU A 144 10.46 8.17 -10.53
CA LEU A 144 10.34 6.98 -11.35
C LEU A 144 11.01 7.25 -12.70
N ASP A 145 12.00 6.43 -13.08
CA ASP A 145 12.68 6.51 -14.39
C ASP A 145 13.29 7.88 -14.67
N ARG A 146 13.98 8.46 -13.67
CA ARG A 146 14.57 9.81 -13.70
C ARG A 146 13.55 10.94 -13.78
N GLN A 147 12.25 10.65 -13.85
CA GLN A 147 11.18 11.64 -13.85
C GLN A 147 10.56 11.75 -12.44
N LYS A 148 10.33 12.97 -11.98
CA LYS A 148 9.60 13.20 -10.72
C LYS A 148 8.13 12.82 -10.92
N VAL A 149 7.57 12.06 -9.98
CA VAL A 149 6.15 11.70 -9.99
C VAL A 149 5.34 12.92 -9.56
N VAL A 150 4.47 13.40 -10.45
CA VAL A 150 3.62 14.58 -10.19
C VAL A 150 2.31 14.14 -9.55
N GLN A 151 1.73 14.97 -8.68
CA GLN A 151 0.46 14.64 -8.00
C GLN A 151 -0.67 14.31 -8.99
N LYS A 152 -0.77 15.04 -10.12
CA LYS A 152 -1.73 14.75 -11.18
C LYS A 152 -1.63 13.31 -11.70
N GLU A 153 -0.42 12.77 -11.84
CA GLU A 153 -0.22 11.38 -12.26
C GLU A 153 -0.72 10.40 -11.20
N ARG A 154 -0.50 10.71 -9.91
CA ARG A 154 -1.02 9.90 -8.79
C ARG A 154 -2.53 9.89 -8.77
N ASP A 155 -3.16 11.04 -8.95
CA ASP A 155 -4.61 11.16 -8.97
C ASP A 155 -5.20 10.39 -10.15
N ASN A 156 -4.56 10.46 -11.32
CA ASN A 156 -4.97 9.70 -12.51
C ASN A 156 -4.81 8.18 -12.29
N ALA A 157 -3.67 7.74 -11.76
CA ALA A 157 -3.44 6.34 -11.42
C ALA A 157 -4.47 5.85 -10.39
N PHE A 158 -4.77 6.66 -9.37
CA PHE A 158 -5.80 6.33 -8.39
C PHE A 158 -7.19 6.19 -9.01
N LYS A 159 -7.58 7.09 -9.92
CA LYS A 159 -8.86 7.04 -10.65
C LYS A 159 -9.00 5.77 -11.49
N ILE A 160 -7.92 5.37 -12.17
CA ILE A 160 -7.92 4.21 -13.08
C ILE A 160 -8.03 2.90 -12.29
N PHE A 161 -7.22 2.74 -11.25
CA PHE A 161 -7.09 1.46 -10.54
C PHE A 161 -8.01 1.32 -9.31
N ASN A 162 -8.61 2.41 -8.81
CA ASN A 162 -9.61 2.39 -7.73
C ASN A 162 -10.88 3.17 -8.13
N PRO A 163 -11.69 2.65 -9.08
CA PRO A 163 -12.89 3.35 -9.56
C PRO A 163 -13.96 3.50 -8.47
N GLU A 164 -14.15 2.49 -7.61
CA GLU A 164 -15.16 2.53 -6.54
C GLU A 164 -14.85 3.62 -5.50
N ARG A 165 -13.60 3.67 -5.00
CA ARG A 165 -13.19 4.72 -4.06
C ARG A 165 -13.24 6.10 -4.69
N THR A 166 -12.90 6.19 -5.98
CA THR A 166 -12.99 7.45 -6.73
C THR A 166 -14.44 7.93 -6.82
N ALA A 167 -15.38 7.03 -7.14
CA ALA A 167 -16.81 7.35 -7.20
C ALA A 167 -17.34 7.81 -5.84
N VAL A 168 -16.92 7.15 -4.75
CA VAL A 168 -17.26 7.56 -3.38
C VAL A 168 -16.68 8.94 -3.05
N ILE A 169 -15.42 9.22 -3.38
CA ILE A 169 -14.82 10.54 -3.13
C ILE A 169 -15.54 11.64 -3.93
N GLN A 170 -15.93 11.35 -5.17
CA GLN A 170 -16.68 12.29 -6.02
C GLN A 170 -18.09 12.56 -5.47
N SER A 171 -18.76 11.55 -4.91
CA SER A 171 -20.09 11.71 -4.30
C SER A 171 -20.04 12.37 -2.91
N LEU A 172 -18.90 12.31 -2.23
CA LEU A 172 -18.64 12.96 -0.94
C LEU A 172 -18.15 14.42 -1.06
N GLY A 173 -18.08 14.98 -2.27
CA GLY A 173 -17.68 16.37 -2.49
C GLY A 173 -18.48 17.35 -1.62
N PHE A 174 -17.77 18.10 -0.77
CA PHE A 174 -18.29 19.03 0.23
C PHE A 174 -19.57 19.76 -0.21
N GLY A 175 -20.66 19.56 0.55
CA GLY A 175 -21.89 20.35 0.42
C GLY A 175 -22.87 19.93 -0.68
N ARG A 176 -22.60 18.86 -1.46
CA ARG A 176 -23.59 18.29 -2.38
C ARG A 176 -23.84 16.82 -2.04
N ARG A 177 -24.98 16.54 -1.40
CA ARG A 177 -25.55 15.19 -1.42
C ARG A 177 -25.93 14.92 -2.88
N THR A 178 -25.12 14.16 -3.60
CA THR A 178 -25.56 13.61 -4.88
C THR A 178 -26.31 12.31 -4.57
N ASP A 179 -27.59 12.22 -4.96
CA ASP A 179 -28.44 11.02 -4.83
C ASP A 179 -28.02 9.90 -5.80
N SER A 180 -26.71 9.65 -5.94
CA SER A 180 -26.21 8.55 -6.75
C SER A 180 -26.21 7.28 -5.91
N VAL A 181 -27.38 6.66 -5.80
CA VAL A 181 -27.50 5.26 -5.37
C VAL A 181 -26.60 4.42 -6.27
N LEU A 182 -25.68 3.68 -5.65
CA LEU A 182 -24.80 2.70 -6.31
C LEU A 182 -25.66 1.68 -7.07
N ALA A 183 -25.90 1.91 -8.36
CA ALA A 183 -26.43 0.90 -9.26
C ALA A 183 -25.32 -0.11 -9.58
N MET A 184 -25.09 -1.05 -8.65
CA MET A 184 -24.40 -2.29 -8.97
C MET A 184 -25.21 -3.00 -10.06
N LYS A 185 -24.66 -3.05 -11.27
CA LYS A 185 -25.20 -3.89 -12.35
C LYS A 185 -25.08 -5.35 -11.92
N SER A 186 -26.17 -5.92 -11.40
CA SER A 186 -26.31 -7.36 -11.24
C SER A 186 -26.29 -8.00 -12.63
N ALA A 187 -25.34 -8.91 -12.84
CA ALA A 187 -25.23 -9.72 -14.04
C ALA A 187 -26.54 -10.47 -14.35
N SER A 188 -26.83 -10.51 -15.64
CA SER A 188 -27.98 -11.11 -16.30
C SER A 188 -28.26 -12.55 -15.82
N LYS A 189 -29.42 -12.80 -15.22
CA LYS A 189 -30.02 -14.14 -15.22
C LYS A 189 -30.80 -14.31 -16.51
N SER A 190 -30.24 -15.11 -17.42
CA SER A 190 -30.94 -15.62 -18.59
C SER A 190 -32.14 -16.47 -18.16
N SER A 191 -33.28 -16.12 -18.73
CA SER A 191 -34.54 -16.85 -18.76
C SER A 191 -34.35 -18.30 -19.23
N LEU A 192 -34.98 -19.26 -18.55
CA LEU A 192 -35.55 -20.47 -19.15
C LEU A 192 -36.71 -20.94 -18.26
N ARG A 193 -37.86 -21.18 -18.90
CA ARG A 193 -39.19 -21.40 -18.33
C ARG A 193 -39.67 -22.81 -18.72
N LYS A 194 -40.52 -23.40 -17.86
CA LYS A 194 -41.39 -24.60 -18.01
C LYS A 194 -40.73 -25.96 -17.68
N SER A 195 -41.37 -26.95 -17.03
CA SER A 195 -42.78 -27.18 -16.62
C SER A 195 -42.91 -28.41 -15.68
N ALA A 196 -43.82 -28.28 -14.69
CA ALA A 196 -44.79 -29.22 -14.04
C ALA A 196 -44.62 -30.76 -13.90
N GLN A 197 -45.22 -31.25 -12.78
CA GLN A 197 -45.68 -32.62 -12.37
C GLN A 197 -44.62 -33.54 -11.71
N SER A 198 -44.83 -34.33 -10.64
CA SER A 198 -46.00 -34.72 -9.81
C SER A 198 -45.55 -35.34 -8.46
N SER A 199 -46.48 -35.40 -7.49
CA SER A 199 -46.72 -36.46 -6.48
C SER A 199 -45.62 -36.97 -5.50
N GLY A 200 -45.82 -36.64 -4.21
CA GLY A 200 -45.89 -37.55 -3.05
C GLY A 200 -44.64 -38.28 -2.53
N ASN A 201 -44.21 -37.98 -1.29
CA ASN A 201 -44.22 -38.93 -0.14
C ASN A 201 -43.72 -38.29 1.17
N GLN A 202 -44.14 -38.87 2.30
CA GLN A 202 -43.75 -38.51 3.68
C GLN A 202 -42.34 -38.97 4.07
N GLY A 203 -41.70 -38.31 5.06
CA GLY A 203 -40.64 -38.92 5.88
C GLY A 203 -39.52 -38.01 6.41
N SER A 204 -39.56 -37.73 7.72
CA SER A 204 -38.47 -37.66 8.72
C SER A 204 -37.17 -36.84 8.51
N VAL A 205 -36.99 -35.85 9.41
CA VAL A 205 -35.78 -35.45 10.18
C VAL A 205 -34.46 -35.24 9.43
N TYR A 206 -33.95 -34.00 9.41
CA TYR A 206 -32.67 -33.55 9.99
C TYR A 206 -32.51 -32.04 9.71
N SER A 207 -32.34 -31.28 10.78
CA SER A 207 -32.14 -29.82 10.80
C SER A 207 -30.83 -29.43 10.10
N LYS A 208 -30.91 -28.65 9.02
CA LYS A 208 -29.76 -27.89 8.51
C LYS A 208 -29.55 -26.65 9.40
N PRO A 209 -28.31 -26.31 9.79
CA PRO A 209 -28.05 -25.05 10.48
C PRO A 209 -28.32 -23.88 9.51
N PRO A 210 -28.78 -22.72 10.02
CA PRO A 210 -29.08 -21.57 9.18
C PRO A 210 -27.82 -21.04 8.50
N ASP A 211 -27.95 -20.64 7.24
CA ASP A 211 -26.88 -20.06 6.44
C ASP A 211 -26.16 -18.94 7.20
N ALA A 212 -24.83 -18.96 7.20
CA ALA A 212 -23.99 -17.97 7.87
C ALA A 212 -24.30 -16.51 7.42
N LEU A 213 -24.91 -16.36 6.25
CA LEU A 213 -25.37 -15.09 5.70
C LEU A 213 -26.63 -14.56 6.40
N GLU A 214 -27.60 -15.41 6.75
CA GLU A 214 -28.77 -15.03 7.54
C GLU A 214 -28.40 -14.70 8.99
N ALA A 215 -27.49 -15.48 9.58
CA ALA A 215 -26.99 -15.20 10.94
C ALA A 215 -26.24 -13.86 11.01
N LEU A 216 -25.52 -13.46 9.96
CA LEU A 216 -24.88 -12.15 9.85
C LEU A 216 -25.90 -11.01 9.72
N LEU A 217 -26.98 -11.22 8.96
CA LEU A 217 -28.07 -10.25 8.82
C LEU A 217 -28.86 -10.07 10.14
N LEU A 218 -29.10 -11.14 10.89
CA LEU A 218 -29.72 -11.07 12.23
C LEU A 218 -28.80 -10.40 13.27
N ARG A 219 -27.48 -10.65 13.21
CA ARG A 219 -26.51 -10.09 14.17
C ARG A 219 -26.19 -8.62 13.94
N THR A 220 -26.34 -8.13 12.70
CA THR A 220 -26.20 -6.70 12.40
C THR A 220 -27.40 -5.87 12.85
N ASN A 221 -28.56 -6.51 13.05
CA ASN A 221 -29.81 -5.87 13.47
C ASN A 221 -30.06 -5.87 14.99
N GLN A 222 -29.10 -6.34 15.79
CA GLN A 222 -29.15 -6.31 17.27
C GLN A 222 -28.04 -5.47 17.90
N ARG A 223 -27.34 -4.63 17.13
CA ARG A 223 -26.51 -3.60 17.74
C ARG A 223 -27.44 -2.53 18.30
N SER A 224 -27.31 -2.31 19.62
CA SER A 224 -27.91 -1.23 20.42
C SER A 224 -28.40 -0.08 19.55
N VAL A 225 -29.70 0.22 19.62
CA VAL A 225 -30.31 1.38 18.98
C VAL A 225 -29.51 2.60 19.42
N VAL A 226 -28.60 3.07 18.58
CA VAL A 226 -27.97 4.37 18.76
C VAL A 226 -29.09 5.37 18.52
N GLN A 227 -29.66 5.87 19.61
CA GLN A 227 -30.67 6.91 19.56
C GLN A 227 -29.93 8.19 19.16
N PHE A 228 -29.90 8.47 17.86
CA PHE A 228 -29.36 9.73 17.35
C PHE A 228 -30.30 10.84 17.80
N SER A 229 -29.87 11.66 18.77
CA SER A 229 -30.51 12.94 19.00
C SER A 229 -30.24 13.81 17.78
N LEU A 230 -31.30 14.14 17.06
CA LEU A 230 -31.23 15.08 15.94
C LEU A 230 -31.11 16.48 16.53
N VAL A 231 -29.89 16.85 16.91
CA VAL A 231 -29.59 18.22 17.30
C VAL A 231 -29.67 19.07 16.04
N ASP A 232 -30.67 19.95 16.01
CA ASP A 232 -30.90 20.87 14.91
C ASP A 232 -29.86 21.99 14.98
N TRP A 233 -28.76 21.82 14.22
CA TRP A 233 -27.62 22.75 14.23
C TRP A 233 -27.98 24.17 13.77
N THR A 234 -29.15 24.35 13.17
CA THR A 234 -29.70 25.67 12.83
C THR A 234 -30.17 26.47 14.04
N LYS A 235 -30.42 25.81 15.18
CA LYS A 235 -30.86 26.44 16.44
C LYS A 235 -29.72 26.78 17.40
N ILE A 236 -28.48 26.39 17.07
CA ILE A 236 -27.30 26.67 17.91
C ILE A 236 -26.80 28.08 17.56
N PRO A 237 -26.84 29.05 18.50
CA PRO A 237 -26.39 30.40 18.23
C PRO A 237 -24.90 30.40 17.88
N SER A 238 -24.54 31.08 16.79
CA SER A 238 -23.13 31.25 16.43
C SER A 238 -22.42 32.08 17.51
N ALA A 239 -21.13 31.85 17.78
CA ALA A 239 -20.36 32.55 18.83
C ALA A 239 -20.39 34.09 18.74
N LYS A 240 -20.80 34.65 17.60
CA LYS A 240 -21.01 36.10 17.41
C LYS A 240 -22.35 36.60 17.97
N GLN A 241 -23.37 35.74 18.08
CA GLN A 241 -24.68 36.05 18.68
C GLN A 241 -24.66 36.00 20.20
N THR A 242 -23.92 35.06 20.80
CA THR A 242 -23.79 34.93 22.27
C THR A 242 -23.10 36.14 22.91
N ASN A 243 -22.19 36.81 22.20
CA ASN A 243 -21.58 38.05 22.68
C ASN A 243 -22.54 39.25 22.64
N LYS A 244 -23.59 39.21 21.82
CA LYS A 244 -24.59 40.29 21.73
C LYS A 244 -25.60 40.22 22.87
N SER A 245 -26.06 39.02 23.23
CA SER A 245 -26.97 38.81 24.38
C SER A 245 -26.28 38.98 25.74
N ARG A 246 -24.96 38.75 25.84
CA ARG A 246 -24.21 38.92 27.10
C ARG A 246 -23.97 40.38 27.49
N THR A 247 -24.28 41.34 26.61
CA THR A 247 -24.11 42.77 26.89
C THR A 247 -25.36 43.40 27.51
N GLU A 248 -26.52 42.72 27.48
CA GLU A 248 -27.80 43.24 27.98
C GLU A 248 -28.24 42.67 29.34
N GLU A 249 -27.63 41.59 29.83
CA GLU A 249 -27.89 41.06 31.19
C GLU A 249 -26.72 41.40 32.14
N GLN A 250 -26.61 42.68 32.49
CA GLN A 250 -25.98 43.09 33.75
C GLN A 250 -27.07 43.54 34.73
N SER A 251 -27.62 42.60 35.49
CA SER A 251 -27.97 42.82 36.90
C SER A 251 -28.39 41.50 37.57
N LEU A 252 -27.71 41.17 38.67
CA LEU A 252 -27.96 40.07 39.62
C LEU A 252 -27.54 38.66 39.19
N ASP A 253 -26.30 38.26 39.49
CA ASP A 253 -26.01 37.49 40.71
C ASP A 253 -24.50 37.24 40.85
N LYS A 254 -23.94 37.43 42.05
CA LYS A 254 -22.54 37.11 42.36
C LYS A 254 -22.41 35.60 42.55
N PRO A 255 -21.40 34.92 41.98
CA PRO A 255 -21.21 33.49 42.19
C PRO A 255 -20.79 33.21 43.65
N GLN A 256 -21.57 32.39 44.36
CA GLN A 256 -21.23 31.88 45.69
C GLN A 256 -20.42 30.58 45.57
N LEU A 257 -19.39 30.46 46.42
CA LEU A 257 -18.52 29.30 46.52
C LEU A 257 -19.23 28.20 47.33
N LEU A 258 -19.56 27.08 46.68
CA LEU A 258 -20.11 25.89 47.36
C LEU A 258 -18.95 24.97 47.75
N THR A 259 -18.53 25.03 49.01
CA THR A 259 -17.62 24.05 49.60
C THR A 259 -18.45 22.88 50.11
N VAL A 260 -18.21 21.67 49.57
CA VAL A 260 -18.84 20.44 50.04
C VAL A 260 -17.82 19.71 50.91
N GLU A 261 -18.08 19.60 52.21
CA GLU A 261 -17.31 18.74 53.10
C GLU A 261 -17.87 17.31 53.07
N PHE A 262 -16.99 16.33 52.97
CA PHE A 262 -17.32 14.90 52.97
C PHE A 262 -17.09 14.34 54.38
N GLN A 263 -18.11 13.66 54.93
CA GLN A 263 -17.98 12.76 56.09
C GLN A 263 -17.74 11.32 55.61
#